data_AF-A0A9P6FAT7-F1
#
_entry.id   AF-A0A9P6FAT7-F1
#
_cell.length_a   1.000
_cell.length_b   1.000
_cell.length_c   1.000
_cell.angle_alpha   90.00
_cell.angle_beta   90.00
_cell.angle_gamma   90.00
#
_symmetry.space_group_name_H-M   'P 1'
#
loop_
_entity.id
_entity.type
_entity.pdbx_description
1 polymer ?
#
loop_
_entity_poly.entity_id
_entity_poly.type
_entity_poly.pdbx_seq_one_letter_code
_entity_poly.pdbx_strand_id
1 'polypeptide(L)'
;MAGMLKQDYTKTQKIVAMSAVDFAWISRKEQVYKSLWNHVLPIYQSLDFFLRLEQRLFPWIQIRRKTSMSLHESFHGRGFVFCGGDKQFQMMVTSIQYFRLKLHSQLPIQVFHMGENDLSPKRQEHIRQMINDIEVLDITYHLDNGYLKLKGWAIKPFVILASKFEEAIFIDADAYFLRTPEMLFGDPGYLATGALFFYDRTILPGWRKGPDWIRANIPFMSNIPQTSRSFRGTTAHEQESDQQKEVVAGVALFEPYAFVRNYGGVIGELNSDTDQSICGAQMHLDYLGKPLWWNSGLVKNKNSDDMRDLSFGYWMSGGGNQTNRELFIRNDGMKDNLAYEPELDSAGELPPPEEPVDPVWDYMRGCMSGWEVEALPEDEAERANSRHGQDLQESGFAHCPTQECGP
;
A
#
# COMPACT_ATOMS: atom_id res chain seq x y z
N MET A 1 37.52 -2.97 5.73
CA MET A 1 36.31 -2.13 5.85
C MET A 1 36.46 -0.73 5.27
N ALA A 2 37.47 0.07 5.62
CA ALA A 2 37.58 1.48 5.16
C ALA A 2 37.64 1.68 3.63
N GLY A 3 38.22 0.74 2.88
CA GLY A 3 38.27 0.78 1.41
C GLY A 3 36.94 0.50 0.70
N MET A 4 36.01 -0.22 1.34
CA MET A 4 34.67 -0.53 0.78
C MET A 4 33.70 0.67 0.90
N LEU A 5 34.08 1.70 1.66
CA LEU A 5 33.22 2.82 2.03
C LEU A 5 33.54 4.12 1.28
N LYS A 6 34.61 4.15 0.48
CA LYS A 6 35.09 5.35 -0.21
C LYS A 6 34.61 5.42 -1.65
N GLN A 7 33.60 6.25 -1.88
CA GLN A 7 33.33 6.88 -3.16
C GLN A 7 33.07 8.36 -2.86
N ASP A 8 33.96 9.22 -3.33
CA ASP A 8 33.95 10.65 -2.99
C ASP A 8 32.96 11.40 -3.88
N TYR A 9 31.68 11.38 -3.50
CA TYR A 9 30.74 12.40 -3.95
C TYR A 9 31.07 13.70 -3.21
N THR A 10 31.41 14.75 -3.95
CA THR A 10 31.64 16.06 -3.35
C THR A 10 30.32 16.62 -2.83
N LYS A 11 30.38 17.40 -1.74
CA LYS A 11 29.22 17.95 -0.98
C LYS A 11 28.23 18.78 -1.82
N THR A 12 28.54 19.02 -3.09
CA THR A 12 27.84 19.93 -4.02
C THR A 12 27.53 19.30 -5.38
N GLN A 13 27.78 17.99 -5.58
CA GLN A 13 27.41 17.35 -6.85
C GLN A 13 25.88 17.28 -6.99
N LYS A 14 25.31 18.14 -7.84
CA LYS A 14 23.92 17.99 -8.30
C LYS A 14 23.81 16.65 -9.00
N ILE A 15 22.94 15.78 -8.50
CA ILE A 15 22.54 14.56 -9.20
C ILE A 15 21.69 15.01 -10.39
N VAL A 16 22.32 15.09 -11.56
CA VAL A 16 21.67 15.61 -12.79
C VAL A 16 20.94 14.49 -13.56
N ALA A 17 21.22 13.22 -13.23
CA ALA A 17 20.59 12.05 -13.82
C ALA A 17 20.52 10.89 -12.81
N MET A 18 19.45 10.09 -12.88
CA MET A 18 19.25 8.90 -12.02
C MET A 18 20.36 7.85 -12.17
N SER A 19 21.02 7.80 -13.32
CA SER A 19 22.18 6.92 -13.58
C SER A 19 23.46 7.30 -12.82
N ALA A 20 23.50 8.48 -12.17
CA ALA A 20 24.64 8.93 -11.38
C ALA A 20 24.60 8.44 -9.92
N VAL A 21 23.51 7.78 -9.52
CA VAL A 21 23.29 7.27 -8.17
C VAL A 21 23.61 5.77 -8.14
N ASP A 22 24.67 5.39 -7.42
CA ASP A 22 25.00 3.98 -7.18
C ASP A 22 24.11 3.42 -6.05
N PHE A 23 22.89 3.02 -6.40
CA PHE A 23 21.94 2.42 -5.47
C PHE A 23 22.47 1.13 -4.83
N ALA A 24 23.30 0.39 -5.55
CA ALA A 24 23.95 -0.83 -5.05
C ALA A 24 24.91 -0.52 -3.89
N TRP A 25 25.60 0.62 -3.95
CA TRP A 25 26.39 1.14 -2.84
C TRP A 25 25.53 1.68 -1.70
N ILE A 26 24.42 2.37 -1.99
CA ILE A 26 23.49 2.89 -0.96
C ILE A 26 22.87 1.75 -0.16
N SER A 27 22.37 0.70 -0.83
CA SER A 27 21.78 -0.49 -0.19
C SER A 27 22.76 -1.19 0.75
N ARG A 28 24.04 -1.33 0.37
CA ARG A 28 25.10 -1.84 1.27
C ARG A 28 25.24 -1.01 2.56
N LYS A 29 25.12 0.31 2.45
CA LYS A 29 25.27 1.22 3.59
C LYS A 29 24.04 1.19 4.50
N GLU A 30 22.86 1.07 3.92
CA GLU A 30 21.61 0.88 4.65
C GLU A 30 21.63 -0.39 5.51
N GLN A 31 22.10 -1.52 4.97
CA GLN A 31 22.23 -2.76 5.75
C GLN A 31 23.20 -2.61 6.93
N VAL A 32 24.34 -1.93 6.72
CA VAL A 32 25.28 -1.62 7.81
C VAL A 32 24.64 -0.68 8.81
N TYR A 33 23.90 0.34 8.36
CA TYR A 33 23.17 1.26 9.22
C TYR A 33 22.11 0.53 10.07
N LYS A 34 21.35 -0.38 9.48
CA LYS A 34 20.34 -1.23 10.16
C LYS A 34 20.98 -2.21 11.14
N SER A 35 22.08 -2.86 10.77
CA SER A 35 22.82 -3.72 11.69
C SER A 35 23.34 -2.94 12.88
N LEU A 36 23.87 -1.74 12.64
CA LEU A 36 24.27 -0.81 13.70
C LEU A 36 23.08 -0.38 14.58
N TRP A 37 21.92 -0.08 13.98
CA TRP A 37 20.66 0.29 14.65
C TRP A 37 20.18 -0.75 15.66
N ASN A 38 20.33 -2.04 15.35
CA ASN A 38 19.87 -3.11 16.24
C ASN A 38 20.80 -3.34 17.46
N HIS A 39 21.99 -2.72 17.50
CA HIS A 39 23.00 -2.94 18.54
C HIS A 39 23.36 -1.66 19.34
N VAL A 40 22.49 -0.63 19.32
CA VAL A 40 22.83 0.78 19.65
C VAL A 40 23.12 1.10 21.11
N LEU A 41 22.80 0.25 22.10
CA LEU A 41 22.90 0.68 23.50
C LEU A 41 24.33 1.11 23.94
N PRO A 42 25.46 0.54 23.44
CA PRO A 42 26.80 1.04 23.75
C PRO A 42 27.35 2.11 22.79
N ILE A 43 26.67 2.43 21.67
CA ILE A 43 27.22 3.19 20.53
C ILE A 43 26.91 4.71 20.59
N TYR A 44 26.16 5.16 21.61
CA TYR A 44 25.88 6.57 21.88
C TYR A 44 27.14 7.48 21.92
N GLN A 45 28.34 6.91 22.09
CA GLN A 45 29.62 7.63 22.02
C GLN A 45 30.00 8.17 20.62
N SER A 46 29.23 7.87 19.55
CA SER A 46 29.54 8.33 18.18
C SER A 46 28.35 8.95 17.43
N LEU A 47 27.45 9.68 18.13
CA LEU A 47 26.29 10.36 17.54
C LEU A 47 26.61 11.15 16.25
N ASP A 48 27.77 11.80 16.19
CA ASP A 48 28.27 12.57 15.04
C ASP A 48 28.57 11.69 13.80
N PHE A 49 29.01 10.44 13.99
CA PHE A 49 29.16 9.49 12.88
C PHE A 49 27.81 9.09 12.30
N PHE A 50 26.83 8.74 13.16
CA PHE A 50 25.48 8.35 12.72
C PHE A 50 24.77 9.49 12.01
N LEU A 51 24.86 10.70 12.54
CA LEU A 51 24.30 11.90 11.91
C LEU A 51 24.88 12.14 10.51
N ARG A 52 26.21 12.04 10.36
CA ARG A 52 26.86 12.19 9.04
C ARG A 52 26.55 11.07 8.07
N LEU A 53 26.34 9.86 8.58
CA LEU A 53 25.95 8.71 7.76
C LEU A 53 24.52 8.87 7.27
N GLU A 54 23.59 9.17 8.17
CA GLU A 54 22.18 9.42 7.86
C GLU A 54 22.01 10.60 6.89
N GLN A 55 22.71 11.72 7.10
CA GLN A 55 22.71 12.84 6.16
C GLN A 55 23.17 12.46 4.75
N ARG A 56 24.03 11.45 4.62
CA ARG A 56 24.48 10.97 3.31
C ARG A 56 23.51 9.98 2.67
N LEU A 57 22.86 9.13 3.48
CA LEU A 57 21.97 8.09 2.96
C LEU A 57 20.54 8.59 2.76
N PHE A 58 20.04 9.36 3.71
CA PHE A 58 18.65 9.83 3.76
C PHE A 58 18.60 11.35 3.98
N PRO A 59 19.26 12.18 3.14
CA PRO A 59 19.27 13.64 3.31
C PRO A 59 17.86 14.25 3.35
N TRP A 60 16.89 13.56 2.76
CA TRP A 60 15.50 13.98 2.65
C TRP A 60 14.68 13.83 3.93
N ILE A 61 15.12 13.01 4.91
CA ILE A 61 14.36 12.74 6.15
C ILE A 61 14.60 13.79 7.24
N GLN A 62 15.69 14.56 7.13
CA GLN A 62 16.13 15.51 8.16
C GLN A 62 15.47 16.89 8.05
N ILE A 63 14.42 17.07 7.22
CA ILE A 63 13.66 18.33 7.26
C ILE A 63 13.09 18.53 8.66
N ARG A 64 13.58 19.56 9.36
CA ARG A 64 13.15 19.96 10.71
C ARG A 64 13.30 18.88 11.79
N ARG A 65 14.08 17.84 11.53
CA ARG A 65 14.37 16.75 12.47
C ARG A 65 15.86 16.61 12.69
N LYS A 66 16.25 16.19 13.89
CA LYS A 66 17.68 15.98 14.21
C LYS A 66 18.18 14.64 13.67
N THR A 67 17.34 13.60 13.75
CA THR A 67 17.68 12.21 13.38
C THR A 67 16.44 11.44 12.93
N SER A 68 16.61 10.34 12.18
CA SER A 68 15.52 9.36 12.00
C SER A 68 15.06 8.74 13.32
N MET A 69 15.91 8.67 14.36
CA MET A 69 15.52 8.22 15.70
C MET A 69 14.38 9.05 16.29
N SER A 70 14.40 10.37 16.09
CA SER A 70 13.31 11.24 16.56
C SER A 70 11.98 10.98 15.86
N LEU A 71 11.98 10.27 14.73
CA LEU A 71 10.76 9.85 14.05
C LEU A 71 10.04 8.75 14.83
N HIS A 72 10.79 7.77 15.33
CA HIS A 72 10.23 6.67 16.11
C HIS A 72 9.55 7.16 17.39
N GLU A 73 10.17 8.11 18.09
CA GLU A 73 9.58 8.76 19.28
C GLU A 73 8.33 9.60 18.97
N SER A 74 8.11 9.97 17.71
CA SER A 74 6.97 10.80 17.30
C SER A 74 5.71 9.99 16.97
N PHE A 75 5.87 8.69 16.73
CA PHE A 75 4.77 7.81 16.36
C PHE A 75 3.95 7.37 17.58
N HIS A 76 2.63 7.48 17.48
CA HIS A 76 1.72 7.09 18.54
C HIS A 76 0.34 6.72 17.99
N GLY A 77 -0.23 5.66 18.56
CA GLY A 77 -1.61 5.25 18.29
C GLY A 77 -1.85 4.76 16.85
N ARG A 78 -3.13 4.61 16.52
CA ARG A 78 -3.61 4.05 15.25
C ARG A 78 -4.35 5.09 14.44
N GLY A 79 -4.27 5.00 13.12
CA GLY A 79 -5.03 5.89 12.25
C GLY A 79 -5.02 5.51 10.78
N PHE A 80 -5.84 6.24 10.01
CA PHE A 80 -5.90 6.09 8.56
C PHE A 80 -5.07 7.17 7.87
N VAL A 81 -4.35 6.76 6.84
CA VAL A 81 -3.53 7.65 6.03
C VAL A 81 -4.04 7.63 4.60
N PHE A 82 -4.43 8.81 4.10
CA PHE A 82 -4.78 9.02 2.70
C PHE A 82 -3.75 9.92 2.05
N CYS A 83 -3.64 9.84 0.73
CA CYS A 83 -3.01 10.89 -0.05
C CYS A 83 -3.76 11.12 -1.36
N GLY A 84 -3.80 12.37 -1.81
CA GLY A 84 -4.43 12.70 -3.07
C GLY A 84 -4.45 14.18 -3.37
N GLY A 85 -4.63 14.48 -4.65
CA GLY A 85 -4.82 15.84 -5.13
C GLY A 85 -6.27 16.11 -5.52
N ASP A 86 -6.47 17.20 -6.24
CA ASP A 86 -7.76 17.67 -6.71
C ASP A 86 -8.50 16.62 -7.55
N LYS A 87 -7.80 15.78 -8.32
CA LYS A 87 -8.44 14.72 -9.12
C LYS A 87 -9.05 13.61 -8.27
N GLN A 88 -8.51 13.39 -7.08
CA GLN A 88 -8.92 12.33 -6.15
C GLN A 88 -9.88 12.84 -5.08
N PHE A 89 -10.08 14.14 -4.99
CA PHE A 89 -10.83 14.80 -3.92
C PHE A 89 -12.20 14.17 -3.66
N GLN A 90 -13.03 14.00 -4.69
CA GLN A 90 -14.38 13.46 -4.53
C GLN A 90 -14.36 12.02 -3.97
N MET A 91 -13.43 11.19 -4.43
CA MET A 91 -13.31 9.80 -3.99
C MET A 91 -12.83 9.73 -2.54
N MET A 92 -11.82 10.53 -2.15
CA MET A 92 -11.38 10.62 -0.76
C MET A 92 -12.48 11.09 0.18
N VAL A 93 -13.21 12.15 -0.19
CA VAL A 93 -14.32 12.70 0.60
C VAL A 93 -15.38 11.63 0.85
N THR A 94 -15.76 10.93 -0.21
CA THR A 94 -16.72 9.83 -0.22
C THR A 94 -16.29 8.71 0.74
N SER A 95 -15.06 8.20 0.61
CA SER A 95 -14.54 7.14 1.49
C SER A 95 -14.45 7.58 2.96
N ILE A 96 -13.97 8.80 3.23
CA ILE A 96 -13.87 9.34 4.60
C ILE A 96 -15.26 9.46 5.25
N GLN A 97 -16.24 10.02 4.54
CA GLN A 97 -17.59 10.12 5.07
C GLN A 97 -18.22 8.75 5.29
N TYR A 98 -18.00 7.80 4.38
CA TYR A 98 -18.50 6.44 4.55
C TYR A 98 -17.94 5.77 5.81
N PHE A 99 -16.64 5.90 6.06
CA PHE A 99 -16.02 5.36 7.27
C PHE A 99 -16.61 5.94 8.55
N ARG A 100 -16.92 7.24 8.58
CA ARG A 100 -17.52 7.89 9.74
C ARG A 100 -19.00 7.60 9.91
N LEU A 101 -19.76 7.70 8.84
CA LEU A 101 -21.23 7.74 8.90
C LEU A 101 -21.88 6.37 8.75
N LYS A 102 -21.21 5.43 8.07
CA LYS A 102 -21.75 4.08 7.82
C LYS A 102 -20.97 2.99 8.56
N LEU A 103 -19.64 3.08 8.62
CA LEU A 103 -18.83 2.11 9.36
C LEU A 103 -18.56 2.53 10.81
N HIS A 104 -18.93 3.76 11.19
CA HIS A 104 -18.78 4.32 12.54
C HIS A 104 -17.35 4.30 13.10
N SER A 105 -16.35 4.30 12.23
CA SER A 105 -14.93 4.39 12.59
C SER A 105 -14.64 5.65 13.41
N GLN A 106 -13.87 5.50 14.49
CA GLN A 106 -13.43 6.61 15.35
C GLN A 106 -11.92 6.89 15.23
N LEU A 107 -11.20 6.16 14.38
CA LEU A 107 -9.75 6.35 14.26
C LEU A 107 -9.42 7.70 13.60
N PRO A 108 -8.43 8.44 14.10
CA PRO A 108 -7.99 9.70 13.49
C PRO A 108 -7.51 9.49 12.04
N ILE A 109 -7.70 10.52 11.21
CA ILE A 109 -7.38 10.49 9.78
C ILE A 109 -6.33 11.55 9.45
N GLN A 110 -5.29 11.19 8.71
CA GLN A 110 -4.37 12.14 8.09
C GLN A 110 -4.47 12.05 6.56
N VAL A 111 -4.74 13.19 5.92
CA VAL A 111 -4.79 13.33 4.46
C VAL A 111 -3.58 14.14 4.01
N PHE A 112 -2.74 13.53 3.19
CA PHE A 112 -1.54 14.16 2.67
C PHE A 112 -1.72 14.65 1.23
N HIS A 113 -1.12 15.79 0.92
CA HIS A 113 -0.97 16.34 -0.42
C HIS A 113 0.44 16.89 -0.64
N MET A 114 0.78 17.28 -1.87
CA MET A 114 2.10 17.81 -2.23
C MET A 114 2.01 19.25 -2.75
N GLY A 115 1.94 20.21 -1.83
CA GLY A 115 1.75 21.62 -2.16
C GLY A 115 0.32 21.97 -2.58
N GLU A 116 0.05 23.26 -2.70
CA GLU A 116 -1.29 23.81 -3.01
C GLU A 116 -1.74 23.54 -4.45
N ASN A 117 -0.80 23.24 -5.35
CA ASN A 117 -1.11 22.88 -6.73
C ASN A 117 -1.59 21.42 -6.87
N ASP A 118 -1.36 20.60 -5.85
CA ASP A 118 -1.81 19.20 -5.82
C ASP A 118 -3.23 19.13 -5.27
N LEU A 119 -3.45 19.69 -4.07
CA LEU A 119 -4.77 19.85 -3.45
C LEU A 119 -5.03 21.32 -3.13
N SER A 120 -6.04 21.91 -3.75
CA SER A 120 -6.31 23.35 -3.62
C SER A 120 -6.69 23.77 -2.20
N PRO A 121 -6.36 25.00 -1.75
CA PRO A 121 -6.67 25.46 -0.39
C PRO A 121 -8.15 25.36 -0.02
N LYS A 122 -9.07 25.59 -0.98
CA LYS A 122 -10.52 25.43 -0.77
C LYS A 122 -10.90 23.98 -0.43
N ARG A 123 -10.29 23.01 -1.11
CA ARG A 123 -10.56 21.58 -0.91
C ARG A 123 -9.87 21.04 0.34
N GLN A 124 -8.67 21.53 0.65
CA GLN A 124 -8.04 21.26 1.94
C GLN A 124 -8.95 21.71 3.09
N GLU A 125 -9.49 22.92 3.01
CA GLU A 125 -10.37 23.45 4.06
C GLU A 125 -11.69 22.68 4.16
N HIS A 126 -12.26 22.27 3.02
CA HIS A 126 -13.41 21.39 3.02
C HIS A 126 -13.13 20.10 3.81
N ILE A 127 -12.03 19.40 3.52
CA ILE A 127 -11.67 18.16 4.23
C ILE A 127 -11.49 18.39 5.73
N ARG A 128 -10.83 19.49 6.14
CA ARG A 128 -10.65 19.84 7.56
C ARG A 128 -11.97 20.05 8.31
N GLN A 129 -13.00 20.52 7.62
CA GLN A 129 -14.29 20.85 8.21
C GLN A 129 -15.30 19.69 8.16
N MET A 130 -15.01 18.63 7.42
CA MET A 130 -15.96 17.53 7.22
C MET A 130 -16.25 16.75 8.50
N ILE A 131 -15.22 16.46 9.29
CA ILE A 131 -15.30 15.58 10.46
C ILE A 131 -14.32 16.06 11.53
N ASN A 132 -14.56 15.69 12.78
CA ASN A 132 -13.56 15.86 13.83
C ASN A 132 -12.41 14.84 13.64
N ASP A 133 -11.23 15.15 14.18
CA ASP A 133 -10.04 14.28 14.15
C ASP A 133 -9.49 13.95 12.76
N ILE A 134 -9.56 14.92 11.84
CA ILE A 134 -8.89 14.88 10.54
C ILE A 134 -7.83 15.98 10.42
N GLU A 135 -6.65 15.62 9.92
CA GLU A 135 -5.56 16.56 9.62
C GLU A 135 -5.26 16.52 8.12
N VAL A 136 -5.13 17.70 7.51
CA VAL A 136 -4.71 17.84 6.11
C VAL A 136 -3.31 18.43 6.08
N LEU A 137 -2.34 17.65 5.61
CA LEU A 137 -0.90 17.90 5.74
C LEU A 137 -0.23 17.97 4.37
N ASP A 138 0.64 18.96 4.18
CA ASP A 138 1.52 19.03 3.02
C ASP A 138 2.82 18.27 3.31
N ILE A 139 3.05 17.18 2.55
CA ILE A 139 4.18 16.29 2.75
C ILE A 139 5.53 17.01 2.60
N THR A 140 5.58 18.12 1.86
CA THR A 140 6.82 18.88 1.63
C THR A 140 7.35 19.55 2.90
N TYR A 141 6.53 19.68 3.94
CA TYR A 141 6.99 20.09 5.27
C TYR A 141 7.66 18.96 6.07
N HIS A 142 7.43 17.71 5.68
CA HIS A 142 7.95 16.52 6.35
C HIS A 142 9.14 15.90 5.61
N LEU A 143 9.23 16.08 4.28
CA LEU A 143 10.21 15.43 3.42
C LEU A 143 10.76 16.36 2.35
N ASP A 144 12.06 16.26 2.09
CA ASP A 144 12.70 17.09 1.06
C ASP A 144 12.45 16.55 -0.35
N ASN A 145 11.39 17.06 -0.98
CA ASN A 145 11.10 16.71 -2.36
C ASN A 145 12.11 17.30 -3.37
N GLY A 146 12.96 18.23 -2.95
CA GLY A 146 14.13 18.69 -3.70
C GLY A 146 15.14 17.56 -3.92
N TYR A 147 15.27 16.63 -2.98
CA TYR A 147 16.07 15.41 -3.13
C TYR A 147 15.27 14.23 -3.69
N LEU A 148 14.07 13.96 -3.15
CA LEU A 148 13.31 12.75 -3.51
C LEU A 148 12.71 12.79 -4.92
N LYS A 149 12.40 13.99 -5.44
CA LYS A 149 11.75 14.17 -6.76
C LYS A 149 10.48 13.33 -6.93
N LEU A 150 9.73 13.12 -5.85
CA LEU A 150 8.44 12.42 -5.85
C LEU A 150 7.47 13.11 -6.79
N LYS A 151 6.74 12.27 -7.55
CA LYS A 151 5.66 12.67 -8.45
C LYS A 151 4.59 11.60 -8.48
N GLY A 152 3.33 12.03 -8.57
CA GLY A 152 2.17 11.14 -8.63
C GLY A 152 2.17 10.12 -7.50
N TRP A 153 1.90 8.86 -7.84
CA TRP A 153 1.75 7.72 -6.94
C TRP A 153 2.98 7.39 -6.08
N ALA A 154 4.16 7.94 -6.40
CA ALA A 154 5.38 7.66 -5.64
C ALA A 154 5.39 8.23 -4.22
N ILE A 155 4.37 9.03 -3.85
CA ILE A 155 4.21 9.67 -2.54
C ILE A 155 3.72 8.72 -1.44
N LYS A 156 3.07 7.61 -1.80
CA LYS A 156 2.38 6.71 -0.87
C LYS A 156 3.21 6.12 0.28
N PRO A 157 4.46 5.63 0.07
CA PRO A 157 5.27 5.13 1.20
C PRO A 157 5.56 6.23 2.20
N PHE A 158 5.78 7.41 1.64
CA PHE A 158 6.30 8.56 2.32
C PHE A 158 5.24 9.21 3.20
N VAL A 159 3.95 9.07 2.87
CA VAL A 159 2.86 9.55 3.73
C VAL A 159 2.66 8.64 4.93
N ILE A 160 2.88 7.33 4.79
CA ILE A 160 2.90 6.40 5.93
C ILE A 160 4.03 6.80 6.88
N LEU A 161 5.25 6.98 6.35
CA LEU A 161 6.43 7.40 7.12
C LEU A 161 6.28 8.80 7.74
N ALA A 162 5.61 9.72 7.04
CA ALA A 162 5.38 11.08 7.52
C ALA A 162 4.21 11.19 8.51
N SER A 163 3.35 10.18 8.57
CA SER A 163 2.21 10.14 9.48
C SER A 163 2.66 10.13 10.95
N LYS A 164 1.75 10.46 11.85
CA LYS A 164 2.01 10.41 13.29
C LYS A 164 1.69 9.04 13.92
N PHE A 165 1.17 8.10 13.14
CA PHE A 165 0.65 6.84 13.66
C PHE A 165 1.76 5.81 13.81
N GLU A 166 1.73 5.09 14.92
CA GLU A 166 2.57 3.92 15.14
C GLU A 166 2.07 2.73 14.32
N GLU A 167 0.75 2.59 14.22
CA GLU A 167 0.09 1.59 13.39
C GLU A 167 -0.84 2.31 12.39
N ALA A 168 -0.47 2.32 11.11
CA ALA A 168 -1.21 3.03 10.07
C ALA A 168 -1.86 2.04 9.09
N ILE A 169 -3.10 2.32 8.68
CA ILE A 169 -3.69 1.72 7.48
C ILE A 169 -3.68 2.81 6.40
N PHE A 170 -2.88 2.59 5.36
CA PHE A 170 -2.94 3.42 4.17
C PHE A 170 -4.12 3.01 3.32
N ILE A 171 -4.90 4.00 2.86
CA ILE A 171 -6.11 3.79 2.08
C ILE A 171 -6.01 4.66 0.82
N ASP A 172 -6.13 4.01 -0.33
CA ASP A 172 -6.20 4.70 -1.60
C ASP A 172 -7.45 5.56 -1.70
N ALA A 173 -7.35 6.65 -2.46
CA ALA A 173 -8.44 7.59 -2.62
C ALA A 173 -9.71 6.95 -3.21
N ASP A 174 -9.54 5.91 -4.02
CA ASP A 174 -10.60 5.16 -4.71
C ASP A 174 -10.77 3.73 -4.17
N ALA A 175 -10.35 3.51 -2.92
CA ALA A 175 -10.64 2.29 -2.17
C ALA A 175 -11.92 2.44 -1.33
N TYR A 176 -12.75 1.40 -1.37
CA TYR A 176 -14.03 1.31 -0.67
C TYR A 176 -14.09 0.03 0.13
N PHE A 177 -14.76 0.07 1.29
CA PHE A 177 -14.81 -1.04 2.23
C PHE A 177 -16.25 -1.46 2.50
N LEU A 178 -16.47 -2.76 2.66
CA LEU A 178 -17.74 -3.34 3.15
C LEU A 178 -17.79 -3.35 4.69
N ARG A 179 -16.61 -3.38 5.33
CA ARG A 179 -16.44 -3.51 6.78
C ARG A 179 -15.35 -2.57 7.27
N THR A 180 -15.33 -2.30 8.57
CA THR A 180 -14.42 -1.33 9.17
C THR A 180 -12.94 -1.72 8.94
N PRO A 181 -12.08 -0.85 8.37
CA PRO A 181 -10.68 -1.20 8.08
C PRO A 181 -9.88 -1.62 9.32
N GLU A 182 -10.28 -1.16 10.52
CA GLU A 182 -9.62 -1.44 11.80
C GLU A 182 -9.49 -2.92 12.13
N MET A 183 -10.34 -3.77 11.54
CA MET A 183 -10.21 -5.22 11.72
C MET A 183 -8.85 -5.75 11.22
N LEU A 184 -8.19 -5.04 10.31
CA LEU A 184 -6.85 -5.40 9.81
C LEU A 184 -5.77 -5.34 10.90
N PHE A 185 -5.92 -4.51 11.94
CA PHE A 185 -5.02 -4.54 13.09
C PHE A 185 -5.12 -5.84 13.91
N GLY A 186 -6.21 -6.60 13.73
CA GLY A 186 -6.41 -7.91 14.35
C GLY A 186 -6.12 -9.08 13.41
N ASP A 187 -5.64 -8.83 12.18
CA ASP A 187 -5.27 -9.89 11.25
C ASP A 187 -4.09 -10.71 11.83
N PRO A 188 -4.15 -12.06 11.81
CA PRO A 188 -3.06 -12.89 12.35
C PRO A 188 -1.69 -12.61 11.71
N GLY A 189 -1.65 -12.33 10.40
CA GLY A 189 -0.43 -11.96 9.69
C GLY A 189 0.10 -10.59 10.11
N TYR A 190 -0.79 -9.62 10.34
CA TYR A 190 -0.40 -8.32 10.91
C TYR A 190 0.16 -8.47 12.32
N LEU A 191 -0.52 -9.20 13.22
CA LEU A 191 -0.06 -9.44 14.59
C LEU A 191 1.29 -10.17 14.63
N ALA A 192 1.55 -11.05 13.66
CA ALA A 192 2.80 -11.79 13.57
C ALA A 192 3.99 -10.96 13.06
N THR A 193 3.75 -9.92 12.26
CA THR A 193 4.83 -9.25 11.51
C THR A 193 4.88 -7.74 11.63
N GLY A 194 3.78 -7.09 12.02
CA GLY A 194 3.62 -5.65 12.02
C GLY A 194 3.38 -5.03 10.63
N ALA A 195 3.36 -5.82 9.55
CA ALA A 195 3.11 -5.34 8.19
C ALA A 195 2.23 -6.32 7.41
N LEU A 196 1.09 -5.85 6.91
CA LEU A 196 0.13 -6.65 6.16
C LEU A 196 -0.07 -6.06 4.76
N PHE A 197 0.01 -6.92 3.75
CA PHE A 197 -0.14 -6.56 2.35
C PHE A 197 -1.19 -7.41 1.65
N PHE A 198 -1.70 -6.92 0.53
CA PHE A 198 -2.66 -7.62 -0.32
C PHE A 198 -2.02 -7.91 -1.68
N TYR A 199 -2.19 -9.12 -2.17
CA TYR A 199 -1.69 -9.51 -3.48
C TYR A 199 -2.53 -8.87 -4.59
N ASP A 200 -1.87 -8.48 -5.68
CA ASP A 200 -2.59 -8.15 -6.92
C ASP A 200 -3.04 -9.43 -7.65
N ARG A 201 -3.88 -9.26 -8.65
CA ARG A 201 -4.22 -10.27 -9.65
C ARG A 201 -3.00 -10.66 -10.46
N THR A 202 -2.96 -11.91 -10.93
CA THR A 202 -1.93 -12.39 -11.85
C THR A 202 -2.15 -11.85 -13.27
N ILE A 203 -1.73 -10.60 -13.51
CA ILE A 203 -1.88 -9.92 -14.80
C ILE A 203 -0.55 -9.49 -15.40
N LEU A 204 -0.55 -9.21 -16.71
CA LEU A 204 0.60 -8.68 -17.46
C LEU A 204 1.89 -9.54 -17.32
N PRO A 205 1.85 -10.83 -17.69
CA PRO A 205 3.00 -11.71 -17.59
C PRO A 205 4.17 -11.24 -18.47
N GLY A 206 5.38 -11.60 -18.08
CA GLY A 206 6.62 -11.28 -18.80
C GLY A 206 7.16 -9.87 -18.58
N TRP A 207 6.56 -9.07 -17.69
CA TRP A 207 7.09 -7.77 -17.33
C TRP A 207 8.39 -7.89 -16.53
N ARG A 208 9.50 -7.36 -17.08
CA ARG A 208 10.84 -7.48 -16.46
C ARG A 208 11.43 -6.19 -15.90
N LYS A 209 10.86 -5.03 -16.25
CA LYS A 209 11.47 -3.72 -15.96
C LYS A 209 11.67 -3.49 -14.46
N GLY A 210 10.71 -3.85 -13.61
CA GLY A 210 10.84 -3.75 -12.15
C GLY A 210 11.87 -4.73 -11.61
N PRO A 211 11.67 -6.06 -11.77
CA PRO A 211 12.64 -7.07 -11.32
C PRO A 211 14.07 -6.78 -11.76
N ASP A 212 14.29 -6.37 -13.01
CA ASP A 212 15.61 -6.04 -13.53
C ASP A 212 16.20 -4.78 -12.89
N TRP A 213 15.37 -3.75 -12.66
CA TRP A 213 15.80 -2.58 -11.90
C TRP A 213 16.23 -2.98 -10.48
N ILE A 214 15.49 -3.86 -9.83
CA ILE A 214 15.79 -4.28 -8.46
C ILE A 214 17.09 -5.08 -8.42
N ARG A 215 17.27 -6.07 -9.30
CA ARG A 215 18.52 -6.84 -9.44
C ARG A 215 19.71 -5.93 -9.69
N ALA A 216 19.54 -4.87 -10.48
CA ALA A 216 20.60 -3.93 -10.80
C ALA A 216 20.94 -2.97 -9.64
N ASN A 217 19.96 -2.62 -8.80
CA ASN A 217 20.10 -1.57 -7.78
C ASN A 217 20.20 -2.12 -6.35
N ILE A 218 19.83 -3.37 -6.12
CA ILE A 218 19.92 -4.07 -4.82
C ILE A 218 20.78 -5.33 -4.99
N PRO A 219 22.12 -5.23 -4.87
CA PRO A 219 23.04 -6.33 -5.16
C PRO A 219 23.04 -7.42 -4.08
N PHE A 220 22.53 -7.14 -2.87
CA PHE A 220 22.45 -8.07 -1.74
C PHE A 220 21.00 -8.16 -1.27
N MET A 221 20.19 -8.89 -2.03
CA MET A 221 18.79 -9.15 -1.71
C MET A 221 18.68 -10.39 -0.82
N SER A 222 17.59 -10.51 -0.06
CA SER A 222 17.17 -11.82 0.44
C SER A 222 16.87 -12.77 -0.73
N ASN A 223 16.66 -14.07 -0.47
CA ASN A 223 16.25 -15.02 -1.52
C ASN A 223 14.75 -14.92 -1.85
N ILE A 224 13.99 -14.14 -1.09
CA ILE A 224 12.53 -14.04 -1.16
C ILE A 224 12.04 -13.35 -2.45
N PRO A 225 12.64 -12.24 -2.93
CA PRO A 225 12.22 -11.68 -4.21
C PRO A 225 12.27 -12.73 -5.32
N GLN A 226 13.23 -13.65 -5.32
CA GLN A 226 13.34 -14.67 -6.39
C GLN A 226 12.17 -15.65 -6.43
N THR A 227 11.47 -15.84 -5.30
CA THR A 227 10.30 -16.72 -5.22
C THR A 227 8.99 -16.00 -5.57
N SER A 228 8.98 -14.66 -5.63
CA SER A 228 7.77 -13.89 -5.93
C SER A 228 7.27 -14.09 -7.37
N ARG A 229 5.96 -13.92 -7.59
CA ARG A 229 5.33 -14.06 -8.92
C ARG A 229 5.90 -13.04 -9.92
N SER A 230 6.16 -11.84 -9.45
CA SER A 230 6.72 -10.73 -10.23
C SER A 230 8.14 -10.96 -10.70
N PHE A 231 9.03 -11.48 -9.85
CA PHE A 231 10.41 -11.78 -10.24
C PHE A 231 10.53 -12.99 -11.17
N ARG A 232 9.61 -13.95 -11.03
CA ARG A 232 9.45 -15.08 -11.98
C ARG A 232 8.81 -14.65 -13.29
N GLY A 233 8.26 -13.44 -13.36
CA GLY A 233 7.61 -12.89 -14.55
C GLY A 233 6.19 -13.43 -14.77
N THR A 234 5.59 -14.04 -13.75
CA THR A 234 4.20 -14.53 -13.75
C THR A 234 3.21 -13.37 -13.78
N THR A 235 3.53 -12.26 -13.12
CA THR A 235 2.74 -11.02 -13.13
C THR A 235 3.63 -9.78 -13.16
N ALA A 236 3.13 -8.64 -13.62
CA ALA A 236 3.81 -7.36 -13.40
C ALA A 236 3.69 -6.86 -11.96
N HIS A 237 2.71 -7.37 -11.20
CA HIS A 237 2.18 -6.72 -10.00
C HIS A 237 2.08 -7.75 -8.87
N GLU A 238 3.00 -7.71 -7.90
CA GLU A 238 2.97 -8.67 -6.78
C GLU A 238 1.89 -8.30 -5.78
N GLN A 239 1.98 -7.08 -5.30
CA GLN A 239 1.07 -6.44 -4.36
C GLN A 239 0.14 -5.53 -5.14
N GLU A 240 -1.08 -5.39 -4.63
CA GLU A 240 -2.09 -4.45 -5.11
C GLU A 240 -1.47 -3.13 -5.59
N SER A 241 -1.72 -2.84 -6.87
CA SER A 241 -0.82 -2.14 -7.81
C SER A 241 -0.53 -0.67 -7.57
N ASP A 242 -0.91 -0.18 -6.42
CA ASP A 242 -0.79 1.21 -6.07
C ASP A 242 0.36 1.47 -5.08
N GLN A 243 1.04 0.42 -4.58
CA GLN A 243 2.19 0.48 -3.66
C GLN A 243 3.45 -0.27 -4.14
N GLN A 244 3.52 -0.66 -5.42
CA GLN A 244 4.46 -1.67 -5.96
C GLN A 244 5.96 -1.47 -5.72
N LYS A 245 6.38 -0.26 -5.37
CA LYS A 245 7.80 0.03 -5.17
C LYS A 245 8.29 -0.39 -3.77
N GLU A 246 7.38 -0.69 -2.84
CA GLU A 246 7.68 -0.72 -1.41
C GLU A 246 7.84 -2.12 -0.84
N VAL A 247 6.96 -3.08 -1.19
CA VAL A 247 7.16 -4.46 -0.76
C VAL A 247 8.45 -5.03 -1.33
N VAL A 248 8.83 -4.65 -2.55
CA VAL A 248 10.14 -5.01 -3.08
C VAL A 248 11.28 -4.50 -2.18
N ALA A 249 11.17 -3.31 -1.58
CA ALA A 249 12.17 -2.81 -0.65
C ALA A 249 12.11 -3.57 0.68
N GLY A 250 10.94 -3.79 1.29
CA GLY A 250 10.81 -4.57 2.53
C GLY A 250 11.27 -6.03 2.39
N VAL A 251 10.87 -6.69 1.31
CA VAL A 251 11.26 -8.05 0.90
C VAL A 251 12.77 -8.11 0.61
N ALA A 252 13.35 -7.06 0.00
CA ALA A 252 14.79 -7.00 -0.24
C ALA A 252 15.61 -6.58 1.00
N LEU A 253 14.99 -5.94 1.99
CA LEU A 253 15.64 -5.38 3.20
C LEU A 253 15.36 -6.18 4.48
N PHE A 254 14.79 -7.39 4.34
CA PHE A 254 14.58 -8.32 5.46
C PHE A 254 13.59 -7.82 6.52
N GLU A 255 12.56 -7.06 6.19
CA GLU A 255 11.53 -6.70 7.18
C GLU A 255 10.42 -7.75 7.24
N PRO A 256 9.98 -8.18 8.45
CA PRO A 256 8.82 -9.05 8.59
C PRO A 256 7.59 -8.49 7.88
N TYR A 257 6.87 -9.34 7.16
CA TYR A 257 5.60 -8.98 6.53
C TYR A 257 4.74 -10.22 6.33
N ALA A 258 3.43 -9.99 6.17
CA ALA A 258 2.49 -11.00 5.74
C ALA A 258 1.70 -10.50 4.54
N PHE A 259 1.39 -11.39 3.61
CA PHE A 259 0.29 -11.16 2.68
C PHE A 259 -1.00 -11.72 3.27
N VAL A 260 -2.14 -11.14 2.90
CA VAL A 260 -3.42 -11.82 3.03
C VAL A 260 -3.40 -13.05 2.13
N ARG A 261 -4.02 -14.13 2.63
CA ARG A 261 -3.98 -15.46 2.00
C ARG A 261 -4.51 -15.48 0.57
N ASN A 262 -5.39 -14.57 0.17
CA ASN A 262 -6.05 -14.57 -1.14
C ASN A 262 -5.44 -13.55 -2.11
N TYR A 263 -5.43 -13.90 -3.40
CA TYR A 263 -5.14 -12.99 -4.49
C TYR A 263 -6.31 -12.06 -4.79
N GLY A 264 -6.05 -10.98 -5.54
CA GLY A 264 -7.07 -10.01 -5.92
C GLY A 264 -8.22 -10.67 -6.70
N GLY A 265 -9.44 -10.56 -6.17
CA GLY A 265 -10.68 -11.05 -6.76
C GLY A 265 -11.40 -9.97 -7.57
N VAL A 266 -12.71 -10.17 -7.77
CA VAL A 266 -13.61 -9.18 -8.39
C VAL A 266 -14.89 -9.04 -7.60
N ILE A 267 -15.45 -7.82 -7.58
CA ILE A 267 -16.80 -7.51 -7.11
C ILE A 267 -17.52 -6.70 -8.20
N GLY A 268 -18.80 -6.98 -8.44
CA GLY A 268 -19.61 -6.22 -9.38
C GLY A 268 -20.86 -6.96 -9.82
N GLU A 269 -21.07 -6.97 -11.13
CA GLU A 269 -22.27 -7.50 -11.78
C GLU A 269 -21.99 -8.82 -12.49
N LEU A 270 -23.00 -9.67 -12.60
CA LEU A 270 -22.96 -10.80 -13.52
C LEU A 270 -22.77 -10.28 -14.95
N ASN A 271 -21.89 -10.93 -15.69
CA ASN A 271 -21.74 -10.67 -17.11
C ASN A 271 -23.00 -11.12 -17.87
N SER A 272 -23.65 -10.20 -18.57
CA SER A 272 -24.86 -10.48 -19.36
C SER A 272 -24.66 -11.52 -20.46
N ASP A 273 -23.43 -11.69 -20.95
CA ASP A 273 -23.11 -12.64 -22.01
C ASP A 273 -22.90 -14.06 -21.46
N THR A 274 -22.50 -14.18 -20.18
CA THR A 274 -22.19 -15.45 -19.51
C THR A 274 -22.43 -15.31 -18.01
N ASP A 275 -23.39 -16.04 -17.44
CA ASP A 275 -23.63 -16.08 -15.98
C ASP A 275 -22.49 -16.76 -15.17
N GLN A 276 -21.33 -16.97 -15.79
CA GLN A 276 -20.14 -17.60 -15.22
C GLN A 276 -18.96 -16.62 -15.06
N SER A 277 -19.20 -15.32 -15.26
CA SER A 277 -18.19 -14.29 -15.02
C SER A 277 -18.78 -13.05 -14.36
N ILE A 278 -17.93 -12.34 -13.63
CA ILE A 278 -18.28 -11.12 -12.91
C ILE A 278 -17.46 -9.99 -13.47
N CYS A 279 -18.12 -8.89 -13.82
CA CYS A 279 -17.49 -7.68 -14.31
C CYS A 279 -17.54 -6.59 -13.25
N GLY A 280 -16.39 -6.00 -12.94
CA GLY A 280 -16.33 -4.92 -11.96
C GLY A 280 -14.93 -4.68 -11.37
N ALA A 281 -14.93 -4.25 -10.12
CA ALA A 281 -13.77 -3.70 -9.43
C ALA A 281 -12.89 -4.79 -8.81
N GLN A 282 -11.63 -4.44 -8.50
CA GLN A 282 -10.68 -5.34 -7.86
C GLN A 282 -10.94 -5.47 -6.38
N MET A 283 -11.36 -6.66 -5.94
CA MET A 283 -11.78 -6.93 -4.57
C MET A 283 -10.71 -7.70 -3.81
N HIS A 284 -10.64 -7.46 -2.51
CA HIS A 284 -9.77 -8.12 -1.56
C HIS A 284 -10.59 -8.66 -0.40
N LEU A 285 -10.19 -9.85 0.07
CA LEU A 285 -10.86 -10.56 1.15
C LEU A 285 -10.13 -10.32 2.49
N ASP A 286 -10.81 -10.56 3.61
CA ASP A 286 -10.17 -10.70 4.91
C ASP A 286 -9.49 -12.08 5.06
N TYR A 287 -8.81 -12.31 6.19
CA TYR A 287 -8.16 -13.61 6.46
C TYR A 287 -9.12 -14.79 6.64
N LEU A 288 -10.43 -14.52 6.76
CA LEU A 288 -11.48 -15.53 6.82
C LEU A 288 -12.06 -15.82 5.43
N GLY A 289 -11.51 -15.22 4.37
CA GLY A 289 -11.98 -15.37 3.00
C GLY A 289 -13.28 -14.64 2.70
N LYS A 290 -13.65 -13.62 3.49
CA LYS A 290 -14.87 -12.83 3.25
C LYS A 290 -14.54 -11.51 2.55
N PRO A 291 -15.44 -11.00 1.68
CA PRO A 291 -15.28 -9.69 1.05
C PRO A 291 -15.00 -8.58 2.07
N LEU A 292 -13.95 -7.79 1.83
CA LEU A 292 -13.53 -6.72 2.74
C LEU A 292 -13.54 -5.35 2.06
N TRP A 293 -12.78 -5.21 0.97
CA TRP A 293 -12.58 -3.91 0.32
C TRP A 293 -12.23 -4.06 -1.15
N TRP A 294 -12.56 -3.06 -1.97
CA TRP A 294 -12.20 -3.05 -3.38
C TRP A 294 -11.56 -1.74 -3.80
N ASN A 295 -10.77 -1.82 -4.85
CA ASN A 295 -10.07 -0.71 -5.48
C ASN A 295 -10.63 -0.45 -6.89
N SER A 296 -10.36 0.74 -7.44
CA SER A 296 -10.80 1.24 -8.75
C SER A 296 -12.19 1.88 -8.84
N GLY A 297 -12.71 2.37 -7.71
CA GLY A 297 -13.89 3.23 -7.75
C GLY A 297 -15.23 2.50 -7.74
N LEU A 298 -16.28 3.27 -8.03
CA LEU A 298 -17.67 2.80 -8.12
C LEU A 298 -18.18 2.68 -9.56
N VAL A 299 -17.34 3.03 -10.54
CA VAL A 299 -17.70 3.05 -11.96
C VAL A 299 -17.07 1.88 -12.69
N LYS A 300 -17.73 1.45 -13.78
CA LYS A 300 -17.39 0.22 -14.50
C LYS A 300 -15.96 0.19 -15.02
N ASN A 301 -15.48 1.29 -15.58
CA ASN A 301 -14.07 1.39 -15.94
C ASN A 301 -13.62 2.86 -15.94
N LYS A 302 -12.91 3.25 -14.87
CA LYS A 302 -12.32 4.59 -14.67
C LYS A 302 -11.31 5.00 -15.75
N ASN A 303 -10.82 4.04 -16.55
CA ASN A 303 -9.85 4.26 -17.62
C ASN A 303 -10.48 4.27 -19.03
N SER A 304 -11.81 4.22 -19.13
CA SER A 304 -12.55 4.26 -20.40
C SER A 304 -13.64 5.32 -20.37
N ASP A 305 -14.31 5.54 -21.51
CA ASP A 305 -15.45 6.45 -21.59
C ASP A 305 -16.72 5.90 -20.91
N ASP A 306 -16.73 4.63 -20.50
CA ASP A 306 -17.85 3.99 -19.79
C ASP A 306 -17.79 4.31 -18.28
N MET A 307 -18.31 5.50 -17.94
CA MET A 307 -18.42 6.01 -16.58
C MET A 307 -19.71 5.55 -15.86
N ARG A 308 -20.36 4.47 -16.33
CA ARG A 308 -21.56 3.94 -15.68
C ARG A 308 -21.24 3.40 -14.29
N ASP A 309 -22.08 3.71 -13.32
CA ASP A 309 -22.02 3.12 -11.98
C ASP A 309 -22.15 1.58 -12.07
N LEU A 310 -21.33 0.88 -11.30
CA LEU A 310 -21.44 -0.57 -11.09
C LEU A 310 -22.50 -0.87 -10.05
N SER A 311 -23.29 -1.91 -10.30
CA SER A 311 -24.05 -2.58 -9.25
C SER A 311 -23.21 -3.68 -8.62
N PHE A 312 -23.03 -3.63 -7.31
CA PHE A 312 -22.25 -4.60 -6.55
C PHE A 312 -23.19 -5.66 -5.96
N GLY A 313 -23.44 -6.73 -6.70
CA GLY A 313 -24.31 -7.83 -6.26
C GLY A 313 -23.57 -9.17 -6.12
N TYR A 314 -22.45 -9.31 -6.82
CA TYR A 314 -21.73 -10.57 -6.94
C TYR A 314 -20.24 -10.35 -6.77
N TRP A 315 -19.55 -11.39 -6.31
CA TRP A 315 -18.10 -11.38 -6.16
C TRP A 315 -17.50 -12.76 -6.43
N MET A 316 -16.20 -12.77 -6.68
CA MET A 316 -15.43 -13.98 -6.95
C MET A 316 -14.03 -13.81 -6.37
N SER A 317 -13.57 -14.80 -5.62
CA SER A 317 -12.25 -14.80 -4.99
C SER A 317 -11.13 -14.90 -6.03
N GLY A 318 -10.00 -14.20 -5.79
CA GLY A 318 -8.73 -14.52 -6.43
C GLY A 318 -8.02 -15.67 -5.72
N GLY A 319 -7.29 -16.49 -6.48
CA GLY A 319 -6.44 -17.55 -5.91
C GLY A 319 -7.17 -18.67 -5.17
N GLY A 320 -8.37 -19.09 -5.62
CA GLY A 320 -9.36 -19.93 -4.92
C GLY A 320 -8.94 -21.27 -4.27
N ASN A 321 -7.66 -21.63 -4.30
CA ASN A 321 -7.07 -22.75 -3.54
C ASN A 321 -5.77 -22.37 -2.80
N GLN A 322 -5.44 -21.09 -2.56
CA GLN A 322 -4.32 -20.74 -1.68
C GLN A 322 -4.58 -21.42 -0.35
N THR A 323 -3.80 -22.43 0.03
CA THR A 323 -3.94 -23.11 1.32
C THR A 323 -3.19 -22.37 2.42
N ASN A 324 -2.11 -21.69 2.05
CA ASN A 324 -1.15 -21.11 2.98
C ASN A 324 -1.00 -19.61 2.79
N ARG A 325 -0.88 -18.90 3.91
CA ARG A 325 -0.48 -17.49 3.96
C ARG A 325 1.03 -17.37 3.73
N GLU A 326 1.46 -16.46 2.84
CA GLU A 326 2.88 -16.05 2.80
C GLU A 326 3.18 -15.16 3.99
N LEU A 327 4.17 -15.58 4.76
CA LEU A 327 4.56 -14.93 5.99
C LEU A 327 6.09 -14.96 6.11
N PHE A 328 6.66 -13.79 6.40
CA PHE A 328 8.08 -13.64 6.67
C PHE A 328 8.26 -13.12 8.09
N ILE A 329 8.91 -13.91 8.94
CA ILE A 329 9.16 -13.59 10.35
C ILE A 329 10.67 -13.68 10.63
N ARG A 330 11.17 -12.77 11.48
CA ARG A 330 12.54 -12.82 12.00
C ARG A 330 12.57 -13.60 13.31
N ASN A 331 13.26 -14.74 13.34
CA ASN A 331 13.47 -15.51 14.58
C ASN A 331 14.66 -14.94 15.40
N ASP A 332 14.69 -15.22 16.72
CA ASP A 332 15.68 -14.76 17.71
C ASP A 332 17.16 -15.01 17.32
N GLY A 333 17.42 -15.90 16.36
CA GLY A 333 18.76 -16.18 15.83
C GLY A 333 19.16 -15.40 14.57
N MET A 334 18.39 -14.40 14.12
CA MET A 334 18.58 -13.70 12.83
C MET A 334 18.67 -14.65 11.61
N LYS A 335 18.03 -15.82 11.69
CA LYS A 335 17.87 -16.71 10.53
C LYS A 335 16.59 -16.33 9.81
N ASP A 336 16.73 -15.92 8.56
CA ASP A 336 15.62 -15.59 7.67
C ASP A 336 14.90 -16.88 7.27
N ASN A 337 13.70 -17.09 7.79
CA ASN A 337 12.84 -18.20 7.38
C ASN A 337 11.58 -17.61 6.73
N LEU A 338 11.31 -17.96 5.47
CA LEU A 338 9.95 -17.96 4.95
C LEU A 338 9.17 -18.97 5.81
N ALA A 339 8.27 -18.49 6.64
CA ALA A 339 7.42 -19.31 7.46
C ALA A 339 6.03 -19.23 6.85
N TYR A 340 5.52 -20.33 6.30
CA TYR A 340 4.10 -20.39 5.94
C TYR A 340 3.31 -20.63 7.22
N GLU A 341 2.13 -20.03 7.38
CA GLU A 341 1.22 -20.41 8.47
C GLU A 341 1.12 -21.95 8.46
N PRO A 342 1.52 -22.62 9.56
CA PRO A 342 1.42 -24.06 9.59
C PRO A 342 -0.06 -24.40 9.58
N GLU A 343 -0.49 -25.32 8.71
CA GLU A 343 -1.36 -26.35 9.25
C GLU A 343 -0.65 -26.85 10.50
N LEU A 344 -1.24 -26.62 11.67
CA LEU A 344 -0.81 -27.24 12.92
C LEU A 344 -0.45 -28.69 12.60
N ASP A 345 0.84 -29.02 12.74
CA ASP A 345 1.50 -30.28 12.37
C ASP A 345 1.88 -30.50 10.90
N SER A 346 3.02 -29.94 10.47
CA SER A 346 3.97 -30.77 9.72
C SER A 346 5.41 -30.32 9.91
N ALA A 347 6.12 -31.02 10.78
CA ALA A 347 7.57 -31.10 10.75
C ALA A 347 8.00 -31.85 9.47
N GLY A 348 8.14 -31.11 8.37
CA GLY A 348 8.63 -31.61 7.09
C GLY A 348 8.84 -30.43 6.16
N GLU A 349 9.91 -30.44 5.37
CA GLU A 349 10.06 -29.51 4.25
C GLU A 349 8.86 -29.71 3.32
N LEU A 350 7.85 -28.84 3.47
CA LEU A 350 6.71 -28.82 2.59
C LEU A 350 7.24 -28.53 1.17
N PRO A 351 6.86 -29.32 0.15
CA PRO A 351 7.11 -28.90 -1.22
C PRO A 351 6.51 -27.50 -1.41
N PRO A 352 7.11 -26.65 -2.26
CA PRO A 352 6.55 -25.32 -2.51
C PRO A 352 5.08 -25.50 -2.90
N PRO A 353 4.13 -24.79 -2.25
CA PRO A 353 2.72 -24.93 -2.58
C PRO A 353 2.57 -24.71 -4.08
N GLU A 354 1.87 -25.61 -4.77
CA GLU A 354 1.46 -25.35 -6.15
C GLU A 354 0.76 -23.99 -6.15
N GLU A 355 1.30 -23.04 -6.93
CA GLU A 355 0.69 -21.73 -6.98
C GLU A 355 -0.73 -21.88 -7.49
N PRO A 356 -1.72 -21.38 -6.75
CA PRO A 356 -3.09 -21.45 -7.20
C PRO A 356 -3.21 -20.66 -8.48
N VAL A 357 -3.92 -21.25 -9.42
CA VAL A 357 -4.24 -20.62 -10.69
C VAL A 357 -5.25 -19.52 -10.40
N ASP A 358 -4.86 -18.28 -10.64
CA ASP A 358 -5.78 -17.16 -10.58
C ASP A 358 -6.89 -17.34 -11.63
N PRO A 359 -8.13 -16.96 -11.30
CA PRO A 359 -9.20 -16.93 -12.29
C PRO A 359 -8.83 -15.97 -13.45
N VAL A 360 -9.38 -16.24 -14.63
CA VAL A 360 -9.03 -15.54 -15.86
C VAL A 360 -9.59 -14.13 -15.83
N TRP A 361 -8.70 -13.13 -15.84
CA TRP A 361 -9.03 -11.71 -15.92
C TRP A 361 -8.98 -11.19 -17.36
N ASP A 362 -10.13 -10.82 -17.92
CA ASP A 362 -10.22 -10.04 -19.15
C ASP A 362 -10.06 -8.55 -18.83
N TYR A 363 -8.84 -8.05 -18.99
CA TYR A 363 -8.50 -6.66 -18.71
C TYR A 363 -9.32 -5.65 -19.54
N MET A 364 -9.68 -6.00 -20.79
CA MET A 364 -10.40 -5.08 -21.67
C MET A 364 -11.88 -4.98 -21.29
N ARG A 365 -12.47 -6.09 -20.84
CA ARG A 365 -13.86 -6.14 -20.40
C ARG A 365 -14.05 -5.80 -18.92
N GLY A 366 -12.98 -5.90 -18.13
CA GLY A 366 -13.02 -5.74 -16.68
C GLY A 366 -13.75 -6.92 -16.01
N CYS A 367 -13.64 -8.12 -16.56
CA CYS A 367 -14.39 -9.29 -16.11
C CYS A 367 -13.47 -10.43 -15.69
N MET A 368 -13.87 -11.17 -14.65
CA MET A 368 -13.19 -12.35 -14.13
C MET A 368 -14.04 -13.59 -14.34
N SER A 369 -13.42 -14.69 -14.75
CA SER A 369 -14.09 -15.97 -15.02
C SER A 369 -13.23 -17.15 -14.58
N GLY A 370 -13.83 -18.35 -14.49
CA GLY A 370 -13.09 -19.57 -14.15
C GLY A 370 -13.03 -19.87 -12.66
N TRP A 371 -13.92 -19.26 -11.86
CA TRP A 371 -14.14 -19.61 -10.46
C TRP A 371 -15.62 -19.51 -10.07
N GLU A 372 -15.95 -19.90 -8.84
CA GLU A 372 -17.31 -19.82 -8.31
C GLU A 372 -17.77 -18.37 -8.19
N VAL A 373 -18.99 -18.11 -8.66
CA VAL A 373 -19.67 -16.83 -8.53
C VAL A 373 -20.45 -16.85 -7.24
N GLU A 374 -20.17 -15.90 -6.36
CA GLU A 374 -20.85 -15.76 -5.07
C GLU A 374 -21.71 -14.50 -5.06
N ALA A 375 -22.92 -14.61 -4.50
CA ALA A 375 -23.77 -13.45 -4.25
C ALA A 375 -23.32 -12.76 -2.96
N LEU A 376 -23.34 -11.43 -2.95
CA LEU A 376 -23.19 -10.68 -1.71
C LEU A 376 -24.45 -10.86 -0.85
N PRO A 377 -24.30 -10.98 0.49
CA PRO A 377 -25.42 -10.83 1.40
C PRO A 377 -26.17 -9.51 1.13
N GLU A 378 -27.50 -9.52 1.27
CA GLU A 378 -28.35 -8.36 0.93
C GLU A 378 -27.90 -7.08 1.63
N ASP A 379 -27.51 -7.16 2.90
CA ASP A 379 -27.02 -6.03 3.69
C ASP A 379 -25.61 -5.55 3.26
N GLU A 380 -24.76 -6.43 2.74
CA GLU A 380 -23.46 -6.07 2.17
C GLU A 380 -23.62 -5.48 0.75
N ALA A 381 -24.53 -6.02 -0.05
CA ALA A 381 -24.89 -5.47 -1.35
C ALA A 381 -25.52 -4.08 -1.21
N GLU A 382 -26.45 -3.90 -0.28
CA GLU A 382 -27.01 -2.57 0.04
C GLU A 382 -25.90 -1.61 0.47
N ARG A 383 -24.96 -2.05 1.31
CA ARG A 383 -23.82 -1.21 1.72
C ARG A 383 -22.90 -0.84 0.56
N ALA A 384 -22.61 -1.78 -0.34
CA ALA A 384 -21.75 -1.57 -1.50
C ALA A 384 -22.39 -0.66 -2.56
N ASN A 385 -23.72 -0.75 -2.72
CA ASN A 385 -24.49 0.05 -3.66
C ASN A 385 -25.04 1.35 -3.05
N SER A 386 -25.06 1.46 -1.72
CA SER A 386 -25.39 2.71 -1.03
C SER A 386 -24.35 3.71 -1.49
N ARG A 387 -24.78 4.66 -2.32
CA ARG A 387 -23.88 5.56 -3.04
C ARG A 387 -23.02 6.24 -1.98
N HIS A 388 -21.74 5.84 -1.87
CA HIS A 388 -20.83 6.18 -0.78
C HIS A 388 -20.61 7.71 -0.54
N GLY A 389 -21.35 8.58 -1.24
CA GLY A 389 -21.39 10.03 -1.08
C GLY A 389 -22.67 10.71 -1.58
N GLN A 390 -23.58 10.06 -2.32
CA GLN A 390 -24.79 10.74 -2.84
C GLN A 390 -25.95 10.77 -1.85
N ASP A 391 -26.18 9.71 -1.08
CA ASP A 391 -27.16 9.75 0.03
C ASP A 391 -26.70 10.71 1.15
N LEU A 392 -25.40 11.01 1.18
CA LEU A 392 -24.80 11.95 2.13
C LEU A 392 -25.04 13.42 1.74
N GLN A 393 -25.18 13.73 0.44
CA GLN A 393 -25.62 15.05 -0.01
C GLN A 393 -27.06 15.37 0.42
N GLU A 394 -27.92 14.35 0.57
CA GLU A 394 -29.28 14.50 1.08
C GLU A 394 -29.34 14.65 2.62
N SER A 395 -28.29 14.20 3.33
CA SER A 395 -28.22 14.19 4.80
C SER A 395 -27.83 15.54 5.46
N GLY A 396 -27.75 16.63 4.70
CA GLY A 396 -27.56 17.98 5.24
C GLY A 396 -26.11 18.35 5.64
N PHE A 397 -25.13 17.47 5.41
CA PHE A 397 -23.71 17.80 5.59
C PHE A 397 -23.08 18.29 4.28
N ALA A 398 -22.82 19.60 4.25
CA ALA A 398 -22.09 20.36 3.23
C ALA A 398 -22.62 20.23 1.77
N HIS A 399 -23.54 21.12 1.42
CA HIS A 399 -23.79 21.55 0.05
C HIS A 399 -22.46 21.96 -0.62
N CYS A 400 -21.91 21.22 -1.60
CA CYS A 400 -21.12 21.86 -2.67
C CYS A 400 -22.13 22.22 -3.76
N PRO A 401 -22.44 23.51 -3.98
CA PRO A 401 -23.26 23.92 -5.11
C PRO A 401 -22.59 23.42 -6.39
N THR A 402 -23.36 22.70 -7.19
CA THR A 402 -22.99 22.01 -8.43
C THR A 402 -22.32 22.91 -9.50
N GLN A 403 -22.19 24.21 -9.26
CA GLN A 403 -21.51 25.17 -10.14
C GLN A 403 -20.08 25.56 -9.71
N GLU A 404 -19.64 25.25 -8.48
CA GLU A 404 -18.31 25.65 -7.98
C GLU A 404 -17.30 24.50 -7.84
N CYS A 405 -17.74 23.28 -8.12
CA CYS A 405 -16.98 22.03 -8.07
C CYS A 405 -16.81 21.44 -9.50
N GLY A 406 -16.62 22.29 -10.51
CA GLY A 406 -16.28 21.87 -11.89
C GLY A 406 -14.81 21.41 -12.02
N PRO A 407 -14.45 20.79 -13.16
CA PRO A 407 -13.17 20.10 -13.37
C PRO A 407 -11.92 20.97 -13.13
#